data_AF-A0A1A8XCC0-F1
#
_entry.id   AF-A0A1A8XCC0-F1
#
_cell.length_a   1.000
_cell.length_b   1.000
_cell.length_c   1.000
_cell.angle_alpha   90.00
_cell.angle_beta   90.00
_cell.angle_gamma   90.00
#
_symmetry.space_group_name_H-M   'P 1'
#
loop_
_entity.id
_entity.type
_entity.pdbx_description
1 polymer ?
#
loop_
_entity_poly.entity_id
_entity_poly.type
_entity_poly.pdbx_seq_one_letter_code
_entity_poly.pdbx_strand_id
1 'polypeptide(L)'
;MHSRTNLYLPSKKYNDELNEQIHYQEIVQNIESETFISEDKFRPTTLHKYLEKFTNNYVDTWLDSNEKKRCRDLNNILDSIIKRIKNKITYVESYNLIIDYINNYATSHLRINTHGCKRESKLSTHYDDIEYMKKIDYLCEDIDYIKNRISKINSIKCEEIENYIEQQISELGKIYRTSDNKYSDILGYYSFKSFDDFNSISENLKYKCKEGTVISTLTGYQGEMSQHSITNLGSILNTLIQKKTKFGKNLSDVAYHETLEDIPGSSHNVAYTI
;
A
#
# COMPACT_ATOMS: atom_id res chain seq x y z
N MET A 1 1.97 27.89 12.99
CA MET A 1 2.24 26.91 11.93
C MET A 1 2.43 25.54 12.56
N HIS A 2 1.41 24.67 12.53
CA HIS A 2 1.58 23.26 12.91
C HIS A 2 2.01 22.50 11.66
N SER A 3 3.28 22.09 11.60
CA SER A 3 3.75 21.12 10.62
C SER A 3 2.98 19.82 10.86
N ARG A 4 2.00 19.53 10.00
CA ARG A 4 1.23 18.28 10.02
C ARG A 4 2.10 17.19 9.40
N THR A 5 3.01 16.65 10.20
CA THR A 5 3.20 15.22 10.48
C THR A 5 2.45 14.13 9.71
N ASN A 6 2.21 14.14 8.40
CA ASN A 6 1.38 13.11 7.75
C ASN A 6 1.99 11.72 7.91
N LEU A 7 1.51 10.97 8.92
CA LEU A 7 1.89 9.58 9.11
C LEU A 7 1.25 8.76 8.00
N TYR A 8 2.10 8.35 7.08
CA TYR A 8 1.75 7.65 5.88
C TYR A 8 2.28 6.23 6.04
N LEU A 9 1.38 5.26 6.09
CA LEU A 9 1.74 3.85 6.22
C LEU A 9 2.61 3.42 5.03
N PRO A 10 3.63 2.57 5.24
CA PRO A 10 4.58 2.23 4.18
C PRO A 10 3.92 1.65 2.94
N SER A 11 2.89 0.81 3.10
CA SER A 11 2.22 0.18 1.96
C SER A 11 1.63 1.22 1.00
N LYS A 12 0.95 2.22 1.55
CA LYS A 12 0.37 3.32 0.78
C LYS A 12 1.46 4.16 0.13
N LYS A 13 2.53 4.45 0.89
CA LYS A 13 3.68 5.22 0.39
C LYS A 13 4.33 4.61 -0.81
N TYR A 14 4.72 3.38 -0.66
CA TYR A 14 5.49 2.69 -1.66
C TYR A 14 4.64 2.31 -2.86
N ASN A 15 3.34 2.08 -2.67
CA ASN A 15 2.39 1.93 -3.75
C ASN A 15 2.22 3.22 -4.56
N ASP A 16 2.09 4.37 -3.92
CA ASP A 16 1.87 5.63 -4.63
C ASP A 16 3.13 6.07 -5.38
N GLU A 17 4.31 5.96 -4.75
CA GLU A 17 5.62 6.14 -5.43
C GLU A 17 5.74 5.24 -6.66
N LEU A 18 5.45 3.94 -6.52
CA LEU A 18 5.54 2.99 -7.64
C LEU A 18 4.56 3.33 -8.75
N ASN A 19 3.30 3.65 -8.41
CA ASN A 19 2.27 3.99 -9.39
C ASN A 19 2.64 5.23 -10.19
N GLU A 20 3.21 6.24 -9.54
CA GLU A 20 3.69 7.46 -10.19
C GLU A 20 4.86 7.15 -11.12
N GLN A 21 5.90 6.49 -10.61
CA GLN A 21 7.14 6.23 -11.34
C GLN A 21 6.94 5.35 -12.58
N ILE A 22 5.97 4.43 -12.55
CA ILE A 22 5.63 3.54 -13.68
C ILE A 22 4.51 4.11 -14.57
N HIS A 23 3.95 5.28 -14.23
CA HIS A 23 2.79 5.87 -14.91
C HIS A 23 1.58 4.92 -14.96
N TYR A 24 1.28 4.24 -13.84
CA TYR A 24 0.28 3.18 -13.76
C TYR A 24 -1.12 3.63 -14.22
N GLN A 25 -1.55 4.82 -13.81
CA GLN A 25 -2.88 5.32 -14.17
C GLN A 25 -3.04 5.51 -15.68
N GLU A 26 -2.01 6.03 -16.35
CA GLU A 26 -2.03 6.19 -17.80
C GLU A 26 -2.05 4.82 -18.51
N ILE A 27 -1.30 3.84 -18.01
CA ILE A 27 -1.34 2.46 -18.51
C ILE A 27 -2.75 1.89 -18.40
N VAL A 28 -3.39 2.01 -17.23
CA VAL A 28 -4.75 1.50 -16.99
C VAL A 28 -5.76 2.19 -17.89
N GLN A 29 -5.72 3.52 -18.00
CA GLN A 29 -6.63 4.28 -18.86
C GLN A 29 -6.53 3.85 -20.32
N ASN A 30 -5.32 3.64 -20.82
CA ASN A 30 -5.12 3.15 -22.19
C ASN A 30 -5.66 1.72 -22.38
N ILE A 31 -5.40 0.81 -21.43
CA ILE A 31 -5.94 -0.56 -21.47
C ILE A 31 -7.46 -0.57 -21.43
N GLU A 32 -8.06 0.34 -20.66
CA GLU A 32 -9.50 0.37 -20.45
C GLU A 32 -10.27 1.10 -21.55
N SER A 33 -9.58 1.88 -22.39
CA SER A 33 -10.14 2.59 -23.53
C SER A 33 -10.85 1.67 -24.53
N GLU A 34 -11.86 2.20 -25.22
CA GLU A 34 -12.59 1.48 -26.27
C GLU A 34 -11.72 1.18 -27.50
N THR A 35 -10.65 1.94 -27.68
CA THR A 35 -9.71 1.81 -28.81
C THR A 35 -8.62 0.77 -28.57
N PHE A 36 -8.56 0.16 -27.37
CA PHE A 36 -7.53 -0.79 -27.01
C PHE A 36 -7.68 -2.12 -27.77
N ILE A 37 -7.00 -2.23 -28.92
CA ILE A 37 -7.00 -3.42 -29.76
C ILE A 37 -5.68 -4.17 -29.71
N SER A 38 -5.66 -5.40 -30.22
CA SER A 38 -4.52 -6.29 -30.07
C SER A 38 -3.21 -5.77 -30.70
N GLU A 39 -3.35 -4.94 -31.73
CA GLU A 39 -2.29 -4.35 -32.55
C GLU A 39 -1.89 -2.95 -32.09
N ASP A 40 -2.46 -2.47 -30.98
CA ASP A 40 -2.31 -1.09 -30.55
C ASP A 40 -0.85 -0.77 -30.16
N LYS A 41 -0.30 0.27 -30.79
CA LYS A 41 1.11 0.67 -30.65
C LYS A 41 1.49 1.06 -29.24
N PHE A 42 0.50 1.37 -28.40
CA PHE A 42 0.69 1.69 -26.98
C PHE A 42 1.53 0.64 -26.25
N ARG A 43 1.37 -0.64 -26.60
CA ARG A 43 1.98 -1.76 -25.86
C ARG A 43 3.48 -1.92 -26.12
N PRO A 44 3.96 -2.04 -27.38
CA PRO A 44 5.39 -2.13 -27.64
C PRO A 44 6.15 -0.81 -27.41
N THR A 45 5.46 0.33 -27.27
CA THR A 45 6.13 1.63 -27.17
C THR A 45 5.99 2.28 -25.81
N THR A 46 4.77 2.61 -25.37
CA THR A 46 4.58 3.42 -24.16
C THR A 46 4.84 2.63 -22.89
N LEU A 47 4.25 1.44 -22.74
CA LEU A 47 4.50 0.58 -21.58
C LEU A 47 5.99 0.22 -21.45
N HIS A 48 6.63 -0.07 -22.58
CA HIS A 48 8.07 -0.34 -22.64
C HIS A 48 8.87 0.85 -22.13
N LYS A 49 8.64 2.06 -22.68
CA LYS A 49 9.34 3.29 -22.25
C LYS A 49 9.14 3.60 -20.78
N TYR A 50 7.94 3.36 -20.24
CA TYR A 50 7.68 3.56 -18.81
C TYR A 50 8.46 2.57 -17.95
N LEU A 51 8.49 1.29 -18.32
CA LEU A 51 9.28 0.30 -17.61
C LEU A 51 10.79 0.54 -17.76
N GLU A 52 11.28 0.96 -18.93
CA GLU A 52 12.67 1.35 -19.17
C GLU A 52 13.09 2.49 -18.25
N LYS A 53 12.34 3.60 -18.32
CA LYS A 53 12.61 4.79 -17.52
C LYS A 53 12.53 4.47 -16.04
N PHE A 54 11.54 3.67 -15.64
CA PHE A 54 11.38 3.23 -14.27
C PHE A 54 12.62 2.47 -13.78
N THR A 55 13.02 1.44 -14.53
CA THR A 55 14.13 0.57 -14.15
C THR A 55 15.46 1.30 -14.11
N ASN A 56 15.72 2.17 -15.08
CA ASN A 56 16.99 2.91 -15.15
C ASN A 56 17.10 4.02 -14.09
N ASN A 57 15.98 4.60 -13.65
CA ASN A 57 16.03 5.77 -12.76
C ASN A 57 15.84 5.44 -11.28
N TYR A 58 15.09 4.39 -10.95
CA TYR A 58 14.61 4.19 -9.57
C TYR A 58 15.08 2.90 -8.93
N VAL A 59 15.44 1.88 -9.70
CA VAL A 59 15.72 0.56 -9.14
C VAL A 59 16.99 0.52 -8.29
N ASP A 60 18.04 1.26 -8.67
CA ASP A 60 19.28 1.35 -7.87
C ASP A 60 19.02 1.94 -6.46
N THR A 61 17.96 2.75 -6.31
CA THR A 61 17.57 3.34 -5.01
C THR A 61 16.89 2.34 -4.06
N TRP A 62 16.60 1.13 -4.53
CA TRP A 62 15.89 0.12 -3.75
C TRP A 62 16.74 -0.51 -2.65
N LEU A 63 18.07 -0.52 -2.80
CA LEU A 63 18.98 -1.03 -1.78
C LEU A 63 18.78 -0.31 -0.43
N ASP A 64 18.47 0.98 -0.48
CA ASP A 64 18.25 1.82 0.69
C ASP A 64 16.82 1.71 1.27
N SER A 65 15.88 1.08 0.54
CA SER A 65 14.43 1.16 0.83
C SER A 65 13.67 -0.18 0.80
N ASN A 66 14.38 -1.31 0.99
CA ASN A 66 13.88 -2.69 1.01
C ASN A 66 13.65 -3.32 -0.39
N GLU A 67 14.76 -3.63 -1.07
CA GLU A 67 14.79 -4.21 -2.43
C GLU A 67 13.84 -5.40 -2.63
N LYS A 68 13.81 -6.36 -1.69
CA LYS A 68 12.94 -7.54 -1.81
C LYS A 68 11.45 -7.18 -1.85
N LYS A 69 11.04 -6.20 -1.05
CA LYS A 69 9.65 -5.71 -1.03
C LYS A 69 9.34 -4.95 -2.32
N ARG A 70 10.19 -4.00 -2.70
CA ARG A 70 10.01 -3.23 -3.95
C ARG A 70 9.92 -4.12 -5.18
N CYS A 71 10.74 -5.17 -5.23
CA CYS A 71 10.68 -6.18 -6.27
C CYS A 71 9.32 -6.91 -6.33
N ARG A 72 8.76 -7.29 -5.17
CA ARG A 72 7.43 -7.92 -5.12
C ARG A 72 6.33 -6.96 -5.57
N ASP A 73 6.41 -5.70 -5.17
CA ASP A 73 5.44 -4.68 -5.58
C ASP A 73 5.45 -4.47 -7.10
N LEU A 74 6.64 -4.43 -7.71
CA LEU A 74 6.76 -4.39 -9.16
C LEU A 74 6.22 -5.66 -9.82
N ASN A 75 6.44 -6.84 -9.26
CA ASN A 75 5.85 -8.07 -9.81
C ASN A 75 4.32 -8.05 -9.75
N ASN A 76 3.76 -7.60 -8.62
CA ASN A 76 2.31 -7.50 -8.41
C ASN A 76 1.66 -6.47 -9.35
N ILE A 77 2.31 -5.32 -9.58
CA ILE A 77 1.77 -4.29 -10.49
C ILE A 77 1.79 -4.77 -11.94
N LEU A 78 2.86 -5.45 -12.36
CA LEU A 78 2.96 -6.06 -13.70
C LEU A 78 1.92 -7.16 -13.89
N ASP A 79 1.72 -8.03 -12.90
CA ASP A 79 0.67 -9.06 -12.93
C ASP A 79 -0.73 -8.43 -13.01
N SER A 80 -0.95 -7.32 -12.29
CA SER A 80 -2.20 -6.56 -12.35
C SER A 80 -2.46 -5.96 -13.74
N ILE A 81 -1.42 -5.37 -14.37
CA ILE A 81 -1.48 -4.86 -15.75
C ILE A 81 -1.84 -5.99 -16.71
N ILE A 82 -1.13 -7.11 -16.65
CA ILE A 82 -1.39 -8.27 -17.53
C ILE A 82 -2.81 -8.81 -17.34
N LYS A 83 -3.31 -8.90 -16.09
CA LYS A 83 -4.69 -9.33 -15.80
C LYS A 83 -5.72 -8.41 -16.47
N ARG A 84 -5.53 -7.09 -16.40
CA ARG A 84 -6.41 -6.12 -17.07
C ARG A 84 -6.39 -6.27 -18.59
N ILE A 85 -5.21 -6.49 -19.18
CA ILE A 85 -5.06 -6.75 -20.61
C ILE A 85 -5.84 -8.01 -21.01
N LYS A 86 -5.74 -9.11 -20.23
CA LYS A 86 -6.47 -10.35 -20.50
C LYS A 86 -7.98 -10.13 -20.55
N ASN A 87 -8.49 -9.35 -19.61
CA ASN A 87 -9.92 -9.09 -19.50
C ASN A 87 -10.47 -8.23 -20.66
N LYS A 88 -9.59 -7.52 -21.39
CA LYS A 88 -9.96 -6.69 -22.54
C LYS A 88 -9.79 -7.40 -23.88
N ILE A 89 -8.78 -8.25 -24.02
CA ILE A 89 -8.48 -8.93 -25.29
C ILE A 89 -9.24 -10.25 -25.37
N THR A 90 -10.03 -10.42 -26.43
CA THR A 90 -10.78 -11.65 -26.69
C THR A 90 -9.96 -12.72 -27.42
N TYR A 91 -8.86 -12.34 -28.08
CA TYR A 91 -8.02 -13.25 -28.87
C TYR A 91 -6.78 -13.75 -28.09
N VAL A 92 -6.72 -15.07 -27.89
CA VAL A 92 -5.76 -15.74 -27.00
C VAL A 92 -4.31 -15.59 -27.47
N GLU A 93 -4.01 -15.71 -28.77
CA GLU A 93 -2.63 -15.64 -29.26
C GLU A 93 -2.04 -14.23 -29.07
N SER A 94 -2.82 -13.19 -29.39
CA SER A 94 -2.40 -11.81 -29.13
C SER A 94 -2.16 -11.55 -27.65
N TYR A 95 -3.01 -12.11 -26.78
CA TYR A 95 -2.82 -12.01 -25.33
C TYR A 95 -1.49 -12.64 -24.89
N ASN A 96 -1.20 -13.86 -25.31
CA ASN A 96 0.03 -14.57 -24.94
C ASN A 96 1.29 -13.82 -25.38
N LEU A 97 1.31 -13.29 -26.61
CA LEU A 97 2.43 -12.50 -27.11
C LEU A 97 2.71 -11.29 -26.20
N ILE A 98 1.68 -10.58 -25.74
CA ILE A 98 1.85 -9.39 -24.88
C ILE A 98 2.42 -9.77 -23.52
N ILE A 99 1.94 -10.86 -22.94
CA ILE A 99 2.47 -11.38 -21.67
C ILE A 99 3.95 -11.68 -21.81
N ASP A 100 4.32 -12.41 -22.86
CA ASP A 100 5.69 -12.80 -23.13
C ASP A 100 6.57 -11.57 -23.30
N TYR A 101 6.09 -10.55 -24.02
CA TYR A 101 6.80 -9.27 -24.14
C TYR A 101 7.02 -8.59 -22.78
N ILE A 102 5.97 -8.42 -21.97
CA ILE A 102 6.07 -7.76 -20.66
C ILE A 102 7.02 -8.54 -19.74
N ASN A 103 6.90 -9.87 -19.71
CA ASN A 103 7.70 -10.73 -18.86
C ASN A 103 9.17 -10.76 -19.28
N ASN A 104 9.47 -10.94 -20.57
CA ASN A 104 10.84 -10.95 -21.09
C ASN A 104 11.52 -9.60 -20.88
N TYR A 105 10.76 -8.51 -21.07
CA TYR A 105 11.26 -7.17 -20.86
C TYR A 105 11.64 -6.91 -19.40
N ALA A 106 10.69 -7.15 -18.48
CA ALA A 106 10.94 -6.99 -17.05
C ALA A 106 12.09 -7.89 -16.58
N THR A 107 12.16 -9.15 -17.06
CA THR A 107 13.27 -10.06 -16.77
C THR A 107 14.62 -9.49 -17.18
N SER A 108 14.70 -8.93 -18.39
CA SER A 108 15.96 -8.40 -18.94
C SER A 108 16.44 -7.17 -18.16
N HIS A 109 15.54 -6.23 -17.86
CA HIS A 109 15.90 -4.98 -17.17
C HIS A 109 16.18 -5.19 -15.68
N LEU A 110 15.40 -6.04 -15.01
CA LEU A 110 15.65 -6.36 -13.61
C LEU A 110 16.95 -7.13 -13.42
N ARG A 111 17.32 -8.01 -14.36
CA ARG A 111 18.60 -8.71 -14.31
C ARG A 111 19.80 -7.77 -14.38
N ILE A 112 19.68 -6.67 -15.12
CA ILE A 112 20.77 -5.70 -15.31
C ILE A 112 20.87 -4.76 -14.11
N ASN A 113 19.73 -4.27 -13.64
CA ASN A 113 19.67 -3.14 -12.69
C ASN A 113 19.40 -3.54 -11.24
N THR A 114 19.33 -4.83 -10.89
CA THR A 114 19.01 -5.27 -9.51
C THR A 114 19.95 -6.35 -8.99
N HIS A 115 20.14 -6.40 -7.68
CA HIS A 115 20.90 -7.45 -7.00
C HIS A 115 19.95 -8.53 -6.46
N GLY A 116 19.19 -9.15 -7.37
CA GLY A 116 18.42 -10.35 -7.07
C GLY A 116 16.92 -10.20 -7.19
N CYS A 117 16.41 -9.04 -7.62
CA CYS A 117 15.03 -8.96 -8.07
C CYS A 117 14.87 -9.73 -9.38
N LYS A 118 13.85 -10.59 -9.42
CA LYS A 118 13.50 -11.37 -10.60
C LYS A 118 12.05 -11.14 -10.95
N ARG A 119 11.76 -11.14 -12.24
CA ARG A 119 10.39 -11.23 -12.73
C ARG A 119 9.87 -12.64 -12.49
N GLU A 120 8.92 -12.78 -11.60
CA GLU A 120 8.27 -14.04 -11.22
C GLU A 120 6.75 -13.83 -11.21
N SER A 121 6.12 -14.06 -12.36
CA SER A 121 4.67 -13.92 -12.47
C SER A 121 3.94 -15.01 -11.69
N LYS A 122 2.95 -14.59 -10.91
CA LYS A 122 2.06 -15.49 -10.17
C LYS A 122 0.75 -15.77 -10.91
N LEU A 123 0.56 -15.21 -12.11
CA LEU A 123 -0.70 -15.30 -12.85
C LEU A 123 -1.07 -16.72 -13.28
N SER A 124 -0.10 -17.60 -13.51
CA SER A 124 -0.36 -18.98 -13.92
C SER A 124 -1.01 -19.82 -12.80
N THR A 125 -0.69 -19.53 -11.53
CA THR A 125 -1.15 -20.30 -10.36
C THR A 125 -2.16 -19.55 -9.50
N HIS A 126 -2.16 -18.21 -9.55
CA HIS A 126 -2.94 -17.36 -8.64
C HIS A 126 -3.74 -16.27 -9.37
N TYR A 127 -4.15 -16.49 -10.62
CA TYR A 127 -4.84 -15.49 -11.45
C TYR A 127 -5.97 -14.74 -10.72
N ASP A 128 -6.87 -15.48 -10.07
CA ASP A 128 -8.02 -14.90 -9.36
C ASP A 128 -7.61 -14.19 -8.06
N ASP A 129 -6.52 -14.63 -7.43
CA ASP A 129 -6.08 -14.20 -6.10
C ASP A 129 -5.05 -13.05 -6.13
N ILE A 130 -4.49 -12.66 -7.30
CA ILE A 130 -3.43 -11.63 -7.41
C ILE A 130 -3.74 -10.35 -6.62
N GLU A 131 -4.98 -9.87 -6.68
CA GLU A 131 -5.38 -8.65 -5.98
C GLU A 131 -5.39 -8.84 -4.46
N TYR A 132 -5.85 -10.00 -3.98
CA TYR A 132 -5.84 -10.34 -2.56
C TYR A 132 -4.42 -10.57 -2.07
N MET A 133 -3.55 -11.23 -2.85
CA MET A 133 -2.13 -11.39 -2.51
C MET A 133 -1.46 -10.04 -2.31
N LYS A 134 -1.69 -9.07 -3.21
CA LYS A 134 -1.19 -7.69 -3.08
C LYS A 134 -1.71 -7.02 -1.80
N LYS A 135 -3.02 -7.07 -1.56
CA LYS A 135 -3.65 -6.46 -0.37
C LYS A 135 -3.15 -7.08 0.94
N ILE A 136 -2.95 -8.39 0.98
CA ILE A 136 -2.42 -9.09 2.15
C ILE A 136 -0.95 -8.71 2.38
N ASP A 137 -0.11 -8.67 1.35
CA ASP A 137 1.28 -8.20 1.47
C ASP A 137 1.35 -6.77 2.01
N TYR A 138 0.44 -5.89 1.57
CA TYR A 138 0.32 -4.51 2.05
C TYR A 138 -0.06 -4.44 3.53
N LEU A 139 -1.07 -5.23 3.94
CA LEU A 139 -1.47 -5.30 5.34
C LEU A 139 -0.33 -5.83 6.22
N CYS A 140 0.41 -6.85 5.76
CA CYS A 140 1.54 -7.38 6.50
C CYS A 140 2.64 -6.33 6.71
N GLU A 141 2.96 -5.56 5.66
CA GLU A 141 3.94 -4.48 5.73
C GLU A 141 3.55 -3.42 6.76
N ASP A 142 2.28 -2.99 6.75
CA ASP A 142 1.80 -1.97 7.67
C ASP A 142 1.76 -2.48 9.11
N ILE A 143 1.34 -3.72 9.32
CA ILE A 143 1.31 -4.34 10.66
C ILE A 143 2.74 -4.53 11.19
N ASP A 144 3.69 -4.99 10.37
CA ASP A 144 5.09 -5.10 10.79
C ASP A 144 5.69 -3.72 11.11
N TYR A 145 5.40 -2.71 10.29
CA TYR A 145 5.82 -1.34 10.55
C TYR A 145 5.28 -0.82 11.90
N ILE A 146 3.99 -1.04 12.16
CA ILE A 146 3.32 -0.65 13.40
C ILE A 146 3.91 -1.41 14.59
N LYS A 147 4.03 -2.73 14.51
CA LYS A 147 4.61 -3.60 15.54
C LYS A 147 5.96 -3.06 16.01
N ASN A 148 6.82 -2.69 15.06
CA ASN A 148 8.19 -2.23 15.34
C ASN A 148 8.26 -0.75 15.80
N ARG A 149 7.17 0.01 15.69
CA ARG A 149 7.16 1.45 15.98
C ARG A 149 6.01 1.90 16.90
N ILE A 150 5.28 0.98 17.49
CA ILE A 150 4.05 1.25 18.24
C ILE A 150 4.25 2.30 19.35
N SER A 151 5.39 2.27 20.04
CA SER A 151 5.74 3.24 21.09
C SER A 151 5.97 4.66 20.57
N LYS A 152 6.27 4.82 19.28
CA LYS A 152 6.56 6.09 18.60
C LYS A 152 5.34 6.66 17.87
N ILE A 153 4.22 5.93 17.81
CA ILE A 153 3.01 6.40 17.14
C ILE A 153 2.41 7.54 17.98
N ASN A 154 2.22 8.69 17.34
CA ASN A 154 1.59 9.85 17.95
C ASN A 154 0.08 9.60 18.16
N SER A 155 -0.41 9.92 19.36
CA SER A 155 -1.82 9.79 19.75
C SER A 155 -2.80 10.46 18.77
N ILE A 156 -2.44 11.61 18.19
CA ILE A 156 -3.30 12.39 17.29
C ILE A 156 -3.67 11.60 16.03
N LYS A 157 -2.75 10.76 15.52
CA LYS A 157 -2.96 9.97 14.29
C LYS A 157 -3.24 8.51 14.58
N CYS A 158 -3.25 8.13 15.86
CA CYS A 158 -3.39 6.74 16.27
C CYS A 158 -4.76 6.17 15.89
N GLU A 159 -5.84 6.93 16.11
CA GLU A 159 -7.21 6.51 15.78
C GLU A 159 -7.41 6.31 14.27
N GLU A 160 -6.77 7.10 13.42
CA GLU A 160 -6.84 6.93 11.96
C GLU A 160 -6.18 5.61 11.51
N ILE A 161 -5.00 5.31 12.05
CA ILE A 161 -4.29 4.04 11.79
C ILE A 161 -5.10 2.87 12.33
N GLU A 162 -5.60 2.98 13.56
CA GLU A 162 -6.40 1.94 14.22
C GLU A 162 -7.59 1.56 13.33
N ASN A 163 -8.40 2.55 12.94
CA ASN A 163 -9.57 2.33 12.08
C ASN A 163 -9.19 1.69 10.74
N TYR A 164 -8.11 2.15 10.11
CA TYR A 164 -7.62 1.57 8.85
C TYR A 164 -7.24 0.10 9.03
N ILE A 165 -6.43 -0.23 10.03
CA ILE A 165 -5.96 -1.60 10.28
C ILE A 165 -7.12 -2.52 10.66
N GLU A 166 -8.03 -2.08 11.52
CA GLU A 166 -9.23 -2.85 11.86
C GLU A 166 -10.08 -3.18 10.63
N GLN A 167 -10.28 -2.20 9.74
CA GLN A 167 -11.01 -2.41 8.50
C GLN A 167 -10.29 -3.44 7.62
N GLN A 168 -8.98 -3.29 7.40
CA GLN A 168 -8.21 -4.23 6.58
C GLN A 168 -8.23 -5.65 7.14
N ILE A 169 -8.05 -5.83 8.46
CA ILE A 169 -8.13 -7.14 9.12
C ILE A 169 -9.52 -7.75 8.95
N SER A 170 -10.59 -6.97 9.09
CA SER A 170 -11.97 -7.44 8.94
C SER A 170 -12.29 -7.91 7.52
N GLU A 171 -11.85 -7.14 6.51
CA GLU A 171 -12.08 -7.44 5.10
C GLU A 171 -11.23 -8.63 4.63
N LEU A 172 -9.92 -8.57 4.85
CA LEU A 172 -8.97 -9.57 4.35
C LEU A 172 -8.95 -10.84 5.21
N GLY A 173 -9.26 -10.75 6.50
CA GLY A 173 -9.31 -11.92 7.39
C GLY A 173 -10.39 -12.94 7.00
N LYS A 174 -11.45 -12.52 6.31
CA LYS A 174 -12.45 -13.44 5.73
C LYS A 174 -11.89 -14.19 4.53
N ILE A 175 -11.18 -13.49 3.65
CA ILE A 175 -10.53 -14.05 2.46
C ILE A 175 -9.41 -15.02 2.85
N TYR A 176 -8.63 -14.68 3.87
CA TYR A 176 -7.57 -15.55 4.36
C TYR A 176 -8.12 -16.88 4.90
N ARG A 177 -9.15 -16.86 5.74
CA ARG A 177 -9.70 -18.09 6.36
C ARG A 177 -10.24 -19.10 5.34
N THR A 178 -10.65 -18.67 4.16
CA THR A 178 -11.11 -19.57 3.09
C THR A 178 -9.97 -20.12 2.25
N SER A 179 -8.72 -19.68 2.46
CA SER A 179 -7.57 -19.97 1.59
C SER A 179 -6.22 -19.83 2.33
N ASP A 180 -6.16 -20.21 3.60
CA ASP A 180 -5.04 -19.94 4.52
C ASP A 180 -3.67 -20.27 3.91
N ASN A 181 -3.51 -21.51 3.43
CA ASN A 181 -2.26 -22.01 2.86
C ASN A 181 -1.78 -21.22 1.62
N LYS A 182 -2.64 -20.45 0.94
CA LYS A 182 -2.26 -19.67 -0.24
C LYS A 182 -1.42 -18.44 0.10
N TYR A 183 -1.52 -17.94 1.33
CA TYR A 183 -0.92 -16.66 1.74
C TYR A 183 0.22 -16.84 2.75
N SER A 184 0.55 -18.08 3.11
CA SER A 184 1.58 -18.43 4.09
C SER A 184 2.96 -17.86 3.74
N ASP A 185 3.37 -17.90 2.47
CA ASP A 185 4.65 -17.33 2.03
C ASP A 185 4.73 -15.81 2.25
N ILE A 186 3.61 -15.12 2.05
CA ILE A 186 3.51 -13.66 2.27
C ILE A 186 3.61 -13.37 3.77
N LEU A 187 2.86 -14.10 4.60
CA LEU A 187 2.92 -13.96 6.06
C LEU A 187 4.31 -14.26 6.61
N GLY A 188 4.92 -15.36 6.15
CA GLY A 188 6.23 -15.81 6.58
C GLY A 188 7.33 -14.79 6.27
N TYR A 189 7.22 -14.02 5.18
CA TYR A 189 8.16 -12.94 4.88
C TYR A 189 8.26 -11.90 6.01
N TYR A 190 7.14 -11.58 6.66
CA TYR A 190 7.09 -10.63 7.78
C TYR A 190 7.11 -11.33 9.15
N SER A 191 7.47 -12.62 9.18
CA SER A 191 7.49 -13.44 10.40
C SER A 191 6.13 -13.56 11.11
N PHE A 192 5.04 -13.51 10.35
CA PHE A 192 3.70 -13.86 10.83
C PHE A 192 3.40 -15.33 10.53
N LYS A 193 2.75 -16.00 11.47
CA LYS A 193 2.30 -17.40 11.35
C LYS A 193 0.88 -17.49 10.84
N SER A 194 0.03 -16.54 11.24
CA SER A 194 -1.36 -16.48 10.80
C SER A 194 -1.92 -15.06 10.95
N PHE A 195 -3.14 -14.85 10.45
CA PHE A 195 -3.90 -13.62 10.70
C PHE A 195 -4.20 -13.36 12.18
N ASP A 196 -4.10 -14.36 13.06
CA ASP A 196 -4.32 -14.14 14.48
C ASP A 196 -3.21 -13.29 15.13
N ASP A 197 -2.00 -13.32 14.56
CA ASP A 197 -0.91 -12.44 14.98
C ASP A 197 -1.26 -10.95 14.80
N PHE A 198 -2.12 -10.65 13.82
CA PHE A 198 -2.57 -9.28 13.55
C PHE A 198 -3.49 -8.76 14.66
N ASN A 199 -4.32 -9.64 15.23
CA ASN A 199 -5.25 -9.26 16.29
C ASN A 199 -4.48 -8.76 17.52
N SER A 200 -3.41 -9.46 17.93
CA SER A 200 -2.59 -9.04 19.07
C SER A 200 -1.92 -7.68 18.84
N ILE A 201 -1.41 -7.43 17.63
CA ILE A 201 -0.78 -6.14 17.29
C ILE A 201 -1.82 -5.02 17.23
N SER A 202 -3.00 -5.30 16.68
CA SER A 202 -4.13 -4.38 16.66
C SER A 202 -4.59 -4.03 18.08
N GLU A 203 -4.72 -5.00 18.98
CA GLU A 203 -5.06 -4.76 20.39
C GLU A 203 -4.04 -3.87 21.10
N ASN A 204 -2.75 -4.11 20.87
CA ASN A 204 -1.71 -3.25 21.41
C ASN A 204 -1.81 -1.82 20.86
N LEU A 205 -2.08 -1.66 19.56
CA LEU A 205 -2.28 -0.35 18.94
C LEU A 205 -3.45 0.39 19.59
N LYS A 206 -4.59 -0.29 19.80
CA LYS A 206 -5.75 0.26 20.50
C LYS A 206 -5.41 0.76 21.90
N TYR A 207 -4.66 -0.04 22.66
CA TYR A 207 -4.22 0.36 23.99
C TYR A 207 -3.37 1.64 23.93
N LYS A 208 -2.44 1.70 22.98
CA LYS A 208 -1.59 2.88 22.78
C LYS A 208 -2.40 4.13 22.40
N CYS A 209 -3.40 3.97 21.54
CA CYS A 209 -4.26 5.08 21.14
C CYS A 209 -5.03 5.64 22.34
N LYS A 210 -5.52 4.78 23.23
CA LYS A 210 -6.21 5.17 24.48
C LYS A 210 -5.31 5.87 25.49
N GLU A 211 -4.08 5.40 25.68
CA GLU A 211 -3.08 6.03 26.56
C GLU A 211 -2.85 7.51 26.15
N GLY A 212 -2.75 7.75 24.84
CA GLY A 212 -2.61 9.07 24.27
C GLY A 212 -3.79 10.01 24.53
N THR A 213 -5.02 9.49 24.52
CA THR A 213 -6.23 10.27 24.83
C THR A 213 -6.26 10.70 26.30
N VAL A 214 -5.85 9.82 27.22
CA VAL A 214 -5.83 10.09 28.67
C VAL A 214 -4.80 11.15 29.04
N ILE A 215 -3.62 11.12 28.42
CA ILE A 215 -2.59 12.15 28.65
C ILE A 215 -3.05 13.50 28.07
N SER A 216 -3.66 13.51 26.88
CA SER A 216 -4.19 14.74 26.27
C SER A 216 -5.30 15.39 27.09
N THR A 217 -6.16 14.60 27.74
CA THR A 217 -7.18 15.15 28.65
C THR A 217 -6.54 15.67 29.93
N LEU A 218 -5.59 14.95 30.54
CA LEU A 218 -4.87 15.41 31.74
C LEU A 218 -4.08 16.72 31.53
N THR A 219 -3.44 16.91 30.36
CA THR A 219 -2.74 18.16 30.05
C THR A 219 -3.68 19.32 29.70
N GLY A 220 -4.93 19.04 29.32
CA GLY A 220 -5.97 20.05 29.11
C GLY A 220 -6.63 20.53 30.42
N TYR A 221 -6.52 19.76 31.50
CA TYR A 221 -7.14 20.04 32.79
C TYR A 221 -6.27 20.83 33.79
N GLN A 222 -5.10 21.34 33.37
CA GLN A 222 -4.32 22.28 34.21
C GLN A 222 -4.80 23.74 34.13
N GLY A 223 -5.84 24.03 33.34
CA GLY A 223 -6.59 25.28 33.44
C GLY A 223 -8.03 24.99 33.86
N GLU A 224 -8.43 25.51 35.01
CA GLU A 224 -9.81 25.59 35.51
C GLU A 224 -10.44 24.29 36.09
N MET A 225 -10.18 24.07 37.39
CA MET A 225 -11.16 23.42 38.26
C MET A 225 -12.41 24.30 38.38
N SER A 226 -13.55 23.81 37.90
CA SER A 226 -14.85 24.13 38.48
C SER A 226 -15.83 23.00 38.19
N GLN A 227 -16.49 22.53 39.25
CA GLN A 227 -17.48 21.45 39.25
C GLN A 227 -18.65 21.80 38.32
N HIS A 228 -19.06 20.90 37.43
CA HIS A 228 -20.49 20.58 37.21
C HIS A 228 -20.70 19.32 36.34
N SER A 229 -21.46 18.39 36.94
CA SER A 229 -22.38 17.40 36.36
C SER A 229 -22.03 16.69 35.04
N ILE A 230 -21.85 15.37 35.20
CA ILE A 230 -21.97 14.33 34.19
C ILE A 230 -23.39 14.35 33.58
N THR A 231 -23.54 14.78 32.33
CA THR A 231 -24.65 14.37 31.43
C THR A 231 -24.42 14.83 29.98
N ASN A 232 -23.99 13.92 29.09
CA ASN A 232 -24.53 13.70 27.73
C ASN A 232 -23.53 12.91 26.86
N LEU A 233 -23.60 11.57 26.92
CA LEU A 233 -23.00 10.68 25.91
C LEU A 233 -23.99 10.26 24.81
N GLY A 234 -25.25 10.71 24.87
CA GLY A 234 -26.31 10.27 23.95
C GLY A 234 -26.35 10.99 22.60
N SER A 235 -25.88 12.24 22.52
CA SER A 235 -26.04 13.07 21.30
C SER A 235 -24.90 12.90 20.28
N ILE A 236 -23.70 12.52 20.72
CA ILE A 236 -22.52 12.39 19.83
C ILE A 236 -22.55 11.08 19.03
N LEU A 237 -23.16 10.03 19.58
CA LEU A 237 -23.21 8.72 18.91
C LEU A 237 -24.11 8.72 17.66
N ASN A 238 -25.20 9.48 17.66
CA ASN A 238 -26.11 9.56 16.52
C ASN A 238 -25.51 10.31 15.31
N THR A 239 -24.64 11.29 15.55
CA THR A 239 -23.98 12.04 14.47
C THR A 239 -22.88 11.22 13.79
N LEU A 240 -22.20 10.34 14.53
CA LEU A 240 -21.20 9.42 13.99
C LEU A 240 -21.83 8.30 13.15
N ILE A 241 -22.97 7.76 13.58
CA ILE A 241 -23.70 6.72 12.85
C ILE A 241 -24.22 7.25 11.51
N GLN A 242 -24.74 8.49 11.48
CA GLN A 242 -25.19 9.11 10.22
C GLN A 242 -24.04 9.41 9.24
N LYS A 243 -22.83 9.70 9.72
CA LYS A 243 -21.63 9.81 8.87
C LYS A 243 -21.19 8.45 8.30
N LYS A 244 -21.34 7.35 9.05
CA LYS A 244 -21.00 5.98 8.59
C LYS A 244 -21.86 5.52 7.40
N THR A 245 -23.14 5.88 7.35
CA THR A 245 -24.03 5.46 6.24
C THR A 245 -23.71 6.16 4.91
N LYS A 246 -23.04 7.31 4.94
CA LYS A 246 -22.74 8.10 3.74
C LYS A 246 -21.46 7.66 3.01
N PHE A 247 -20.56 6.95 3.69
CA PHE A 247 -19.34 6.38 3.10
C PHE A 247 -19.53 4.95 2.53
N GLY A 248 -20.66 4.30 2.81
CA GLY A 248 -20.92 2.91 2.44
C GLY A 248 -21.48 2.67 1.03
N LYS A 249 -21.52 3.69 0.15
CA LYS A 249 -21.93 3.53 -1.25
C LYS A 249 -21.03 4.37 -2.15
N ASN A 250 -19.93 3.76 -2.58
CA ASN A 250 -19.21 3.97 -3.85
C ASN A 250 -17.74 3.54 -3.65
N LEU A 251 -17.51 2.22 -3.68
CA LEU A 251 -16.23 1.67 -4.11
C LEU A 251 -16.44 1.19 -5.55
N SER A 252 -16.58 2.13 -6.47
CA SER A 252 -16.09 1.93 -7.82
C SER A 252 -14.70 2.56 -7.86
N ASP A 253 -13.77 1.85 -8.49
CA ASP A 253 -12.41 2.30 -8.77
C ASP A 253 -12.32 3.80 -9.08
N VAL A 254 -11.39 4.47 -8.41
CA VAL A 254 -10.61 5.67 -8.78
C VAL A 254 -10.26 6.39 -7.47
N ALA A 255 -9.11 6.06 -6.89
CA ALA A 255 -8.53 6.86 -5.83
C ALA A 255 -7.78 8.05 -6.47
N TYR A 256 -8.31 9.24 -6.23
CA TYR A 256 -7.70 10.52 -6.58
C TYR A 256 -6.40 10.74 -5.81
N HIS A 257 -5.37 11.22 -6.51
CA HIS A 257 -4.11 11.67 -5.94
C HIS A 257 -4.17 13.18 -5.66
N GLU A 258 -3.79 13.58 -4.46
CA GLU A 258 -3.24 14.91 -4.18
C GLU A 258 -1.81 14.71 -3.68
N THR A 259 -0.83 15.07 -4.53
CA THR A 259 0.60 15.17 -4.22
C THR A 259 0.92 16.58 -3.74
N LEU A 260 1.80 16.73 -2.74
CA LEU A 260 2.71 17.87 -2.64
C LEU A 260 4.01 17.46 -1.92
N GLU A 261 5.13 17.70 -2.61
CA GLU A 261 6.50 17.93 -2.12
C GLU A 261 6.49 19.06 -1.07
N ASP A 262 7.36 19.16 -0.05
CA ASP A 262 8.83 19.21 -0.01
C ASP A 262 9.28 19.14 1.48
N ILE A 263 10.52 18.72 1.78
CA ILE A 263 11.56 19.41 2.61
C ILE A 263 12.89 18.62 2.48
N PRO A 264 14.07 19.28 2.31
CA PRO A 264 15.32 18.62 1.95
C PRO A 264 16.03 17.95 3.14
N GLY A 265 16.76 16.87 2.81
CA GLY A 265 17.68 16.21 3.72
C GLY A 265 18.81 17.15 4.15
N SER A 266 18.92 17.34 5.46
CA SER A 266 20.02 18.05 6.10
C SER A 266 21.33 17.29 5.88
N SER A 267 22.27 17.91 5.15
CA SER A 267 23.66 17.49 5.08
C SER A 267 24.43 18.02 6.29
N HIS A 268 24.83 17.15 7.20
CA HIS A 268 25.93 17.44 8.11
C HIS A 268 27.16 16.67 7.64
N ASN A 269 27.98 17.34 6.82
CA ASN A 269 29.37 16.96 6.62
C ASN A 269 30.15 17.34 7.88
N VAL A 270 30.61 16.33 8.63
CA VAL A 270 31.69 16.49 9.61
C VAL A 270 33.00 16.43 8.83
N ALA A 271 33.71 17.55 8.80
CA ALA A 271 35.04 17.66 8.23
C ALA A 271 36.04 16.83 9.05
N TYR A 272 36.80 15.95 8.39
CA TYR A 272 38.08 15.47 8.90
C TYR A 272 39.18 16.34 8.28
N THR A 273 39.91 17.05 9.11
CA THR A 273 41.17 17.73 8.74
C THR A 273 42.30 16.69 8.81
N ILE A 274 43.17 16.71 7.80
CA ILE A 274 44.42 15.93 7.72
C ILE A 274 45.42 16.44 8.77
#